data_AF-A0A377Y6T0-F1
#
_entry.id   AF-A0A377Y6T0-F1
#
_cell.length_a   1.000
_cell.length_b   1.000
_cell.length_c   1.000
_cell.angle_alpha   90.00
_cell.angle_beta   90.00
_cell.angle_gamma   90.00
#
_symmetry.space_group_name_H-M   'P 1'
#
loop_
_entity.id
_entity.type
_entity.pdbx_description
1 polymer ?
#
loop_
_entity_poly.entity_id
_entity_poly.type
_entity_poly.pdbx_seq_one_letter_code
_entity_poly.pdbx_strand_id
1 'polypeptide(L)'
;MQGVPPQFSDEKDRARFRYRGSQHIAAANSIVTMNPDELHTGEAETADGWRYRMIYLEPDRLEAITGVRDWWFSEVVREDPLRSRQIGQLIYGLWHSDDPLAQQGMLLDLIDTFRPLAHHASAQGEAGHRFDRVRDYLHDNYMRPITLDELAQVAALSPYHFQRQFKAHYHVTPHQMLMAIRLWRAKAFLTHGMPAAEVAIAVGLTDQSHLTRAFTQRYGITPVRYQKQVARR
;
A
#
# COMPACT_ATOMS: atom_id res chain seq x y z
N MET A 1 1.66 2.61 -11.91
CA MET A 1 2.05 3.77 -11.08
C MET A 1 3.37 3.47 -10.38
N GLN A 2 4.23 4.46 -10.19
CA GLN A 2 5.69 4.33 -10.01
C GLN A 2 6.18 4.00 -8.61
N GLY A 3 7.02 2.96 -8.52
CA GLY A 3 8.05 2.83 -7.50
C GLY A 3 9.30 3.65 -7.85
N VAL A 4 10.11 3.95 -6.84
CA VAL A 4 11.42 4.60 -6.97
C VAL A 4 12.28 3.79 -7.96
N PRO A 5 13.00 4.44 -8.91
CA PRO A 5 13.79 3.71 -9.89
C PRO A 5 14.94 2.95 -9.21
N PRO A 6 15.13 1.66 -9.47
CA PRO A 6 16.23 0.91 -8.87
C PRO A 6 17.57 1.21 -9.58
N GLN A 7 18.61 1.54 -8.80
CA GLN A 7 20.01 1.57 -9.24
C GLN A 7 20.60 0.15 -9.16
N PHE A 8 21.52 -0.20 -10.07
CA PHE A 8 22.00 -1.58 -10.27
C PHE A 8 23.22 -1.88 -9.38
N SER A 9 23.19 -3.02 -8.68
CA SER A 9 24.36 -3.70 -8.11
C SER A 9 23.99 -5.16 -7.86
N ASP A 10 24.89 -6.09 -8.18
CA ASP A 10 24.74 -7.54 -7.97
C ASP A 10 25.16 -7.94 -6.54
N GLU A 11 24.54 -9.02 -6.03
CA GLU A 11 24.98 -9.85 -4.89
C GLU A 11 24.90 -9.28 -3.46
N LYS A 12 23.68 -9.04 -2.93
CA LYS A 12 23.14 -9.51 -1.62
C LYS A 12 21.89 -8.70 -1.22
N ASP A 13 20.89 -8.66 -2.09
CA ASP A 13 19.74 -7.77 -1.91
C ASP A 13 18.72 -8.39 -0.95
N ARG A 14 18.69 -7.95 0.30
CA ARG A 14 17.62 -8.25 1.24
C ARG A 14 16.85 -6.99 1.61
N ALA A 15 15.53 -7.11 1.66
CA ALA A 15 14.63 -6.04 2.07
C ALA A 15 14.11 -6.31 3.47
N ARG A 16 14.27 -5.36 4.39
CA ARG A 16 13.66 -5.44 5.72
C ARG A 16 12.41 -4.57 5.73
N PHE A 17 11.32 -5.10 6.27
CA PHE A 17 10.09 -4.33 6.40
C PHE A 17 9.27 -4.79 7.60
N ARG A 18 8.48 -3.87 8.17
CA ARG A 18 7.48 -4.20 9.19
C ARG A 18 6.11 -4.30 8.54
N TYR A 19 5.38 -5.37 8.80
CA TYR A 19 4.03 -5.60 8.29
C TYR A 19 3.26 -6.51 9.24
N ARG A 20 1.98 -6.16 9.52
CA ARG A 20 1.11 -6.88 10.48
C ARG A 20 1.79 -7.15 11.82
N GLY A 21 2.37 -6.11 12.40
CA GLY A 21 3.00 -6.14 13.73
C GLY A 21 4.40 -6.76 13.79
N SER A 22 4.79 -7.55 12.79
CA SER A 22 6.05 -8.30 12.75
C SER A 22 7.06 -7.70 11.77
N GLN A 23 8.34 -7.99 12.01
CA GLN A 23 9.42 -7.66 11.08
C GLN A 23 9.66 -8.84 10.15
N HIS A 24 9.79 -8.55 8.85
CA HIS A 24 10.02 -9.51 7.78
C HIS A 24 11.30 -9.18 7.02
N ILE A 25 11.88 -10.20 6.40
CA ILE A 25 13.01 -10.06 5.49
C ILE A 25 12.65 -10.77 4.19
N ALA A 26 12.73 -10.07 3.07
CA ALA A 26 12.61 -10.66 1.73
C ALA A 26 14.00 -10.77 1.11
N ALA A 27 14.38 -11.99 0.71
CA ALA A 27 15.62 -12.24 -0.01
C ALA A 27 15.42 -12.05 -1.53
N ALA A 28 16.52 -12.15 -2.28
CA ALA A 28 16.45 -12.17 -3.74
C ALA A 28 15.53 -13.32 -4.22
N ASN A 29 14.71 -13.03 -5.23
CA ASN A 29 13.71 -13.95 -5.79
C ASN A 29 12.61 -14.40 -4.82
N SER A 30 12.36 -13.64 -3.75
CA SER A 30 11.16 -13.80 -2.94
C SER A 30 9.96 -13.05 -3.54
N ILE A 31 8.76 -13.58 -3.32
CA ILE A 31 7.49 -12.91 -3.60
C ILE A 31 6.99 -12.31 -2.29
N VAL A 32 6.68 -11.02 -2.32
CA VAL A 32 6.07 -10.32 -1.17
C VAL A 32 4.63 -9.98 -1.51
N THR A 33 3.70 -10.38 -0.66
CA THR A 33 2.28 -10.00 -0.78
C THR A 33 1.87 -9.12 0.39
N MET A 34 1.06 -8.11 0.10
CA MET A 34 0.53 -7.18 1.09
C MET A 34 -0.95 -6.95 0.79
N ASN A 35 -1.77 -7.13 1.81
CA ASN A 35 -3.22 -6.93 1.72
C ASN A 35 -3.53 -5.42 1.71
N PRO A 36 -4.65 -5.00 1.10
CA PRO A 36 -5.07 -3.60 1.12
C PRO A 36 -5.20 -3.09 2.56
N ASP A 37 -4.98 -1.79 2.73
CA ASP A 37 -5.11 -1.03 3.99
C ASP A 37 -4.18 -1.43 5.15
N GLU A 38 -3.39 -2.50 4.99
CA GLU A 38 -2.38 -2.90 5.96
C GLU A 38 -1.13 -2.01 5.85
N LEU A 39 -0.79 -1.36 6.96
CA LEU A 39 0.38 -0.49 7.00
C LEU A 39 1.67 -1.30 7.03
N HIS A 40 2.59 -0.93 6.15
CA HIS A 40 3.94 -1.45 6.10
C HIS A 40 4.98 -0.32 6.10
N THR A 41 6.18 -0.67 6.54
CA THR A 41 7.41 0.12 6.31
C THR A 41 8.27 -0.56 5.26
N GLY A 42 9.39 0.03 4.88
CA GLY A 42 10.40 -0.64 4.06
C GLY A 42 11.73 0.07 4.22
N GLU A 43 12.78 -0.71 4.49
CA GLU A 43 14.15 -0.22 4.59
C GLU A 43 15.11 -1.20 3.90
N ALA A 44 16.19 -0.67 3.33
CA ALA A 44 17.25 -1.51 2.80
C ALA A 44 17.95 -2.22 3.96
N GLU A 45 18.14 -3.54 3.87
CA GLU A 45 18.92 -4.28 4.88
C GLU A 45 20.43 -4.13 4.64
N THR A 46 20.84 -3.85 3.39
CA THR A 46 22.24 -3.81 2.96
C THR A 46 22.65 -2.43 2.46
N ALA A 47 23.94 -2.12 2.59
CA ALA A 47 24.53 -0.85 2.14
C ALA A 47 24.44 -0.67 0.61
N ASP A 48 24.48 -1.78 -0.13
CA ASP A 48 24.36 -1.82 -1.60
C ASP A 48 22.92 -1.61 -2.09
N GLY A 49 21.96 -1.53 -1.16
CA GLY A 49 20.55 -1.35 -1.45
C GLY A 49 19.83 -2.65 -1.84
N TRP A 50 18.63 -2.50 -2.38
CA TRP A 50 17.82 -3.62 -2.87
C TRP A 50 16.94 -3.16 -4.02
N ARG A 51 16.66 -4.07 -4.95
CA ARG A 51 15.76 -3.82 -6.08
C ARG A 51 14.52 -4.68 -5.95
N TYR A 52 13.37 -4.08 -6.23
CA TYR A 52 12.11 -4.80 -6.31
C TYR A 52 11.26 -4.28 -7.45
N ARG A 53 10.35 -5.13 -7.92
CA ARG A 53 9.24 -4.76 -8.79
C ARG A 53 7.97 -4.88 -7.96
N MET A 54 7.13 -3.86 -8.00
CA MET A 54 5.87 -3.83 -7.24
C MET A 54 4.75 -3.39 -8.16
N ILE A 55 3.64 -4.09 -8.08
CA ILE A 55 2.37 -3.69 -8.67
C ILE A 55 1.36 -3.52 -7.53
N TYR A 56 0.50 -2.53 -7.66
CA TYR A 56 -0.67 -2.36 -6.79
C TYR A 56 -1.91 -2.61 -7.64
N LEU A 57 -2.74 -3.55 -7.20
CA LEU A 57 -4.01 -3.87 -7.82
C LEU A 57 -5.11 -3.47 -6.84
N GLU A 58 -5.91 -2.49 -7.23
CA GLU A 58 -7.08 -2.06 -6.45
C GLU A 58 -8.07 -3.24 -6.34
N PRO A 59 -8.62 -3.54 -5.15
CA PRO A 59 -9.56 -4.65 -4.97
C PRO A 59 -10.73 -4.63 -5.96
N ASP A 60 -11.38 -3.47 -6.15
CA ASP A 60 -12.51 -3.32 -7.07
C ASP A 60 -12.12 -3.60 -8.53
N ARG A 61 -10.90 -3.25 -8.93
CA ARG A 61 -10.39 -3.54 -10.28
C ARG A 61 -10.10 -5.03 -10.43
N LEU A 62 -9.52 -5.65 -9.41
CA LEU A 62 -9.24 -7.08 -9.42
C LEU A 62 -10.54 -7.89 -9.47
N GLU A 63 -11.57 -7.47 -8.73
CA GLU A 63 -12.91 -8.04 -8.83
C GLU A 63 -13.49 -7.87 -10.23
N ALA A 64 -13.47 -6.66 -10.79
CA ALA A 64 -14.01 -6.39 -12.11
C ALA A 64 -13.34 -7.25 -13.21
N ILE A 65 -12.06 -7.58 -13.06
CA ILE A 65 -11.31 -8.43 -14.00
C ILE A 65 -11.60 -9.91 -13.76
N THR A 66 -11.62 -10.36 -12.50
CA THR A 66 -11.61 -11.80 -12.16
C THR A 66 -12.98 -12.37 -11.82
N GLY A 67 -13.96 -11.52 -11.51
CA GLY A 67 -15.23 -11.91 -10.90
C GLY A 67 -15.11 -12.41 -9.46
N VAL A 68 -13.93 -12.33 -8.84
CA VAL A 68 -13.64 -12.89 -7.52
C VAL A 68 -13.36 -11.76 -6.52
N ARG A 69 -14.07 -11.81 -5.40
CA ARG A 69 -13.94 -10.86 -4.28
C ARG A 69 -12.96 -11.38 -3.21
N ASP A 70 -12.60 -10.48 -2.30
CA ASP A 70 -11.98 -10.81 -1.01
C ASP A 70 -10.67 -11.61 -1.12
N TRP A 71 -9.81 -11.21 -2.07
CA TRP A 71 -8.47 -11.75 -2.19
C TRP A 71 -7.66 -11.46 -0.92
N TRP A 72 -7.27 -12.51 -0.20
CA TRP A 72 -6.50 -12.38 1.03
C TRP A 72 -5.24 -13.24 0.98
N PHE A 73 -4.09 -12.62 1.24
CA PHE A 73 -2.81 -13.30 1.33
C PHE A 73 -2.37 -13.43 2.80
N SER A 74 -2.24 -14.67 3.26
CA SER A 74 -1.79 -14.96 4.63
C SER A 74 -0.27 -14.95 4.76
N GLU A 75 0.44 -15.40 3.73
CA GLU A 75 1.90 -15.53 3.71
C GLU A 75 2.54 -14.25 3.13
N VAL A 76 3.28 -13.54 4.00
CA VAL A 76 3.85 -12.22 3.68
C VAL A 76 5.02 -12.33 2.71
N VAL A 77 5.95 -13.25 2.98
CA VAL A 77 7.15 -13.51 2.18
C VAL A 77 7.15 -14.98 1.79
N ARG A 78 7.24 -15.25 0.50
CA ARG A 78 7.39 -16.59 -0.05
C ARG A 78 8.67 -16.70 -0.84
N GLU A 79 9.44 -17.75 -0.59
CA GLU A 79 10.59 -18.13 -1.42
C GLU A 79 10.13 -19.09 -2.53
N ASP A 80 9.92 -18.54 -3.74
CA ASP A 80 9.56 -19.32 -4.93
C ASP A 80 10.32 -18.73 -6.14
N PRO A 81 11.58 -19.14 -6.37
CA PRO A 81 12.41 -18.54 -7.40
C PRO A 81 11.89 -18.73 -8.83
N LEU A 82 11.10 -19.76 -9.09
CA LEU A 82 10.50 -19.98 -10.41
C LEU A 82 9.38 -18.97 -10.64
N ARG A 83 8.40 -18.92 -9.73
CA ARG A 83 7.27 -18.00 -9.83
C ARG A 83 7.72 -16.54 -9.72
N SER A 84 8.70 -16.23 -8.86
CA SER A 84 9.25 -14.88 -8.74
C SER A 84 9.87 -14.40 -10.06
N ARG A 85 10.57 -15.28 -10.79
CA ARG A 85 11.13 -14.93 -12.11
C ARG A 85 10.03 -14.72 -13.15
N GLN A 86 9.02 -15.57 -13.18
CA GLN A 86 7.85 -15.43 -14.05
C GLN A 86 7.12 -14.10 -13.80
N ILE A 87 6.81 -13.79 -12.54
CA ILE A 87 6.21 -12.51 -12.14
C ILE A 87 7.09 -11.33 -12.58
N GLY A 88 8.41 -11.43 -12.37
CA GLY A 88 9.36 -10.40 -12.78
C GLY A 88 9.34 -10.13 -14.29
N GLN A 89 9.21 -11.19 -15.11
CA GLN A 89 9.10 -11.09 -16.57
C GLN A 89 7.77 -10.46 -16.99
N LEU A 90 6.65 -10.88 -16.40
CA LEU A 90 5.32 -10.33 -16.69
C LEU A 90 5.23 -8.84 -16.34
N ILE A 91 5.71 -8.44 -15.16
CA ILE A 91 5.74 -7.03 -14.76
C ILE A 91 6.66 -6.21 -15.68
N TYR A 92 7.80 -6.77 -16.08
CA TYR A 92 8.69 -6.10 -17.04
C TYR A 92 7.99 -5.91 -18.38
N GLY A 93 7.36 -6.94 -18.93
CA GLY A 93 6.61 -6.85 -20.19
C GLY A 93 5.46 -5.82 -20.11
N LEU A 94 4.70 -5.82 -19.02
CA LEU A 94 3.62 -4.86 -18.77
C LEU A 94 4.08 -3.40 -18.83
N TRP A 95 5.30 -3.11 -18.35
CA TRP A 95 5.82 -1.74 -18.31
C TRP A 95 6.49 -1.29 -19.62
N HIS A 96 6.77 -2.20 -20.54
CA HIS A 96 7.54 -1.90 -21.77
C HIS A 96 6.84 -2.30 -23.07
N SER A 97 5.69 -2.97 -23.00
CA SER A 97 4.88 -3.25 -24.17
C SER A 97 3.99 -2.04 -24.49
N ASP A 98 3.93 -1.64 -25.75
CA ASP A 98 3.01 -0.61 -26.25
C ASP A 98 1.76 -1.23 -26.93
N ASP A 99 1.68 -2.56 -27.03
CA ASP A 99 0.55 -3.29 -27.59
C ASP A 99 -0.50 -3.54 -26.51
N PRO A 100 -1.71 -2.93 -26.60
CA PRO A 100 -2.75 -3.09 -25.59
C PRO A 100 -3.19 -4.54 -25.36
N LEU A 101 -3.23 -5.36 -26.42
CA LEU A 101 -3.63 -6.77 -26.31
C LEU A 101 -2.59 -7.57 -25.53
N ALA A 102 -1.31 -7.34 -25.83
CA ALA A 102 -0.21 -7.99 -25.13
C ALA A 102 -0.17 -7.56 -23.65
N GLN A 103 -0.37 -6.26 -23.36
CA GLN A 103 -0.47 -5.75 -22.00
C GLN A 103 -1.62 -6.40 -21.23
N GLN A 104 -2.80 -6.49 -21.83
CA GLN A 104 -3.96 -7.12 -21.19
C GLN A 104 -3.71 -8.61 -20.90
N GLY A 105 -3.13 -9.35 -21.86
CA GLY A 105 -2.75 -10.75 -21.65
C GLY A 105 -1.77 -10.94 -20.49
N MET A 106 -0.69 -10.15 -20.46
CA MET A 106 0.29 -10.22 -19.37
C MET A 106 -0.30 -9.87 -18.00
N LEU A 107 -1.28 -8.96 -17.94
CA LEU A 107 -1.96 -8.62 -16.69
C LEU A 107 -2.79 -9.81 -16.18
N LEU A 108 -3.50 -10.50 -17.06
CA LEU A 108 -4.28 -11.70 -16.71
C LEU A 108 -3.36 -12.83 -16.25
N ASP A 109 -2.28 -13.11 -16.99
CA ASP A 109 -1.27 -14.10 -16.61
C ASP A 109 -0.67 -13.76 -15.24
N LEU A 110 -0.37 -12.48 -14.99
CA LEU A 110 0.15 -12.02 -13.70
C LEU A 110 -0.85 -12.31 -12.58
N ILE A 111 -2.12 -11.96 -12.75
CA ILE A 111 -3.17 -12.24 -11.76
C ILE A 111 -3.26 -13.74 -11.47
N ASP A 112 -3.20 -14.59 -12.49
CA ASP A 112 -3.27 -16.03 -12.32
C ASP A 112 -2.04 -16.61 -11.61
N THR A 113 -0.87 -15.97 -11.68
CA THR A 113 0.28 -16.37 -10.83
C THR A 113 0.03 -16.14 -9.33
N PHE A 114 -0.82 -15.17 -8.96
CA PHE A 114 -1.17 -14.86 -7.57
C PHE A 114 -2.40 -15.62 -7.07
N ARG A 115 -3.30 -16.05 -7.96
CA ARG A 115 -4.53 -16.78 -7.60
C ARG A 115 -4.32 -17.96 -6.64
N PRO A 116 -3.31 -18.84 -6.80
CA PRO A 116 -3.07 -19.96 -5.89
C PRO A 116 -2.48 -19.52 -4.53
N LEU A 117 -2.01 -18.28 -4.43
CA LEU A 117 -1.43 -17.70 -3.22
C LEU A 117 -2.49 -17.04 -2.34
N ALA A 118 -3.63 -16.69 -2.92
CA ALA A 118 -4.74 -16.04 -2.25
C ALA A 118 -5.73 -17.08 -1.68
N HIS A 119 -6.21 -16.81 -0.48
CA HIS A 119 -7.46 -17.37 -0.02
C HIS A 119 -8.57 -16.43 -0.42
N HIS A 120 -9.66 -16.99 -0.92
CA HIS A 120 -10.89 -16.29 -1.20
C HIS A 120 -11.86 -16.74 -0.13
N ALA A 121 -11.68 -16.21 1.08
CA ALA A 121 -12.68 -16.42 2.11
C ALA A 121 -13.96 -15.78 1.57
N SER A 122 -15.04 -16.55 1.46
CA SER A 122 -16.35 -15.94 1.28
C SER A 122 -16.50 -14.88 2.36
N ALA A 123 -16.93 -13.67 2.02
CA ALA A 123 -17.49 -12.69 2.95
C ALA A 123 -18.75 -13.21 3.69
N GLN A 124 -18.71 -14.42 4.22
CA GLN A 124 -19.73 -15.05 5.03
C GLN A 124 -19.10 -15.37 6.37
N GLY A 125 -19.41 -14.53 7.36
CA GLY A 125 -19.35 -14.99 8.75
C GLY A 125 -18.96 -13.98 9.80
N GLU A 126 -19.01 -12.67 9.59
CA GLU A 126 -19.09 -11.72 10.71
C GLU A 126 -19.55 -10.37 10.14
N ALA A 127 -20.50 -9.72 10.78
CA ALA A 127 -20.77 -8.31 10.53
C ALA A 127 -19.42 -7.59 10.47
N GLY A 128 -19.12 -6.91 9.34
CA GLY A 128 -17.81 -6.32 9.05
C GLY A 128 -17.19 -5.80 10.34
N HIS A 129 -15.99 -6.31 10.65
CA HIS A 129 -15.40 -6.18 11.98
C HIS A 129 -15.54 -4.73 12.39
N ARG A 130 -15.91 -4.43 13.65
CA ARG A 130 -16.25 -3.06 14.07
C ARG A 130 -15.20 -2.01 13.68
N PHE A 131 -13.96 -2.43 13.42
CA PHE A 131 -12.87 -1.59 12.93
C PHE A 131 -12.83 -1.36 11.41
N ASP A 132 -13.46 -2.21 10.59
CA ASP A 132 -13.66 -1.95 9.16
C ASP A 132 -14.54 -0.71 8.97
N ARG A 133 -15.64 -0.59 9.74
CA ARG A 133 -16.47 0.63 9.74
C ARG A 133 -15.68 1.86 10.19
N VAL A 134 -14.74 1.70 11.12
CA VAL A 134 -13.86 2.80 11.56
C VAL A 134 -12.89 3.17 10.44
N ARG A 135 -12.33 2.19 9.73
CA ARG A 135 -11.47 2.42 8.57
C ARG A 135 -12.25 3.19 7.50
N ASP A 136 -13.44 2.73 7.12
CA ASP A 136 -14.28 3.38 6.13
C ASP A 136 -14.60 4.82 6.54
N TYR A 137 -14.94 5.04 7.82
CA TYR A 137 -15.12 6.37 8.38
C TYR A 137 -13.89 7.26 8.24
N LEU A 138 -12.68 6.74 8.46
CA LEU A 138 -11.43 7.48 8.24
C LEU A 138 -11.24 7.83 6.76
N HIS A 139 -11.55 6.92 5.84
CA HIS A 139 -11.48 7.16 4.39
C HIS A 139 -12.48 8.20 3.91
N ASP A 140 -13.65 8.29 4.53
CA ASP A 140 -14.69 9.25 4.16
C ASP A 140 -14.47 10.64 4.80
N ASN A 141 -13.84 10.68 5.97
CA ASN A 141 -13.71 11.91 6.77
C ASN A 141 -12.28 12.46 6.85
N TYR A 142 -11.31 11.91 6.11
CA TYR A 142 -9.88 12.22 6.30
C TYR A 142 -9.54 13.71 6.23
N MET A 143 -10.31 14.52 5.50
CA MET A 143 -10.03 15.93 5.25
C MET A 143 -10.22 16.81 6.49
N ARG A 144 -10.99 16.37 7.49
CA ARG A 144 -11.27 17.16 8.71
C ARG A 144 -10.56 16.61 9.94
N PRO A 145 -10.45 17.39 11.02
CA PRO A 145 -10.09 16.85 12.33
C PRO A 145 -11.08 15.74 12.75
N ILE A 146 -10.55 14.63 13.26
CA ILE A 146 -11.31 13.48 13.77
C ILE A 146 -10.82 13.19 15.18
N THR A 147 -11.74 13.03 16.12
CA THR A 147 -11.42 12.77 17.53
C THR A 147 -11.41 11.28 17.85
N LEU A 148 -10.75 10.90 18.96
CA LEU A 148 -10.75 9.52 19.43
C LEU A 148 -12.16 9.07 19.84
N ASP A 149 -12.94 9.98 20.44
CA ASP A 149 -14.33 9.72 20.86
C ASP A 149 -15.24 9.41 19.67
N GLU A 150 -15.12 10.15 18.57
CA GLU A 150 -15.86 9.87 17.32
C GLU A 150 -15.59 8.45 16.82
N LEU A 151 -14.32 8.06 16.73
CA LEU A 151 -13.95 6.73 16.24
C LEU A 151 -14.39 5.61 17.20
N ALA A 152 -14.32 5.87 18.51
CA ALA A 152 -14.78 4.94 19.53
C ALA A 152 -16.30 4.72 19.46
N GLN A 153 -17.07 5.78 19.17
CA GLN A 153 -18.51 5.69 18.93
C GLN A 153 -18.84 4.85 17.70
N VAL A 154 -18.12 5.02 16.59
CA VAL A 154 -18.28 4.18 15.38
C VAL A 154 -18.08 2.68 15.71
N ALA A 155 -17.12 2.37 16.58
CA ALA A 155 -16.83 1.01 17.03
C ALA A 155 -17.73 0.50 18.18
N ALA A 156 -18.63 1.34 18.72
CA ALA A 156 -19.40 1.10 19.94
C ALA A 156 -18.52 0.65 21.13
N LEU A 157 -17.43 1.39 21.39
CA LEU A 157 -16.48 1.16 22.48
C LEU A 157 -16.21 2.46 23.25
N SER A 158 -15.68 2.33 24.47
CA SER A 158 -15.07 3.48 25.13
C SER A 158 -13.74 3.86 24.45
N PRO A 159 -13.29 5.13 24.51
CA PRO A 159 -12.05 5.59 23.85
C PRO A 159 -10.81 4.75 24.20
N TYR A 160 -10.68 4.38 25.48
CA TYR A 160 -9.59 3.53 25.96
C TYR A 160 -9.61 2.14 25.33
N HIS A 161 -10.77 1.46 25.35
CA HIS A 161 -10.90 0.13 24.76
C HIS A 161 -10.74 0.16 23.24
N PHE A 162 -11.29 1.19 22.59
CA PHE A 162 -11.13 1.41 21.17
C PHE A 162 -9.66 1.51 20.77
N GLN A 163 -8.90 2.43 21.37
CA GLN A 163 -7.50 2.62 21.01
C GLN A 163 -6.67 1.34 21.20
N ARG A 164 -6.89 0.62 22.29
CA ARG A 164 -6.17 -0.64 22.58
C ARG A 164 -6.50 -1.73 21.57
N GLN A 165 -7.80 -1.97 21.32
CA GLN A 165 -8.22 -3.05 20.43
C GLN A 165 -7.94 -2.73 18.96
N PHE A 166 -8.10 -1.48 18.53
CA PHE A 166 -7.76 -1.05 17.18
C PHE A 166 -6.27 -1.26 16.89
N LYS A 167 -5.40 -0.86 17.83
CA LYS A 167 -3.96 -1.09 17.71
C LYS A 167 -3.59 -2.58 17.74
N ALA A 168 -4.33 -3.40 18.48
CA ALA A 168 -4.11 -4.85 18.47
C ALA A 168 -4.51 -5.47 17.11
N HIS A 169 -5.57 -4.96 16.48
CA HIS A 169 -6.10 -5.45 15.22
C HIS A 169 -5.28 -4.99 13.99
N TYR A 170 -5.06 -3.69 13.83
CA TYR A 170 -4.32 -3.12 12.67
C TYR A 170 -2.84 -2.86 12.95
N HIS A 171 -2.34 -3.22 14.13
CA HIS A 171 -0.94 -3.02 14.55
C HIS A 171 -0.44 -1.56 14.54
N VAL A 172 -1.37 -0.60 14.43
CA VAL A 172 -1.12 0.85 14.34
C VAL A 172 -2.18 1.63 15.08
N THR A 173 -1.87 2.86 15.50
CA THR A 173 -2.87 3.73 16.13
C THR A 173 -3.85 4.30 15.10
N PRO A 174 -5.06 4.70 15.50
CA PRO A 174 -6.01 5.36 14.60
C PRO A 174 -5.43 6.62 13.92
N HIS A 175 -4.62 7.39 14.66
CA HIS A 175 -3.93 8.56 14.10
C HIS A 175 -2.89 8.17 13.04
N GLN A 176 -2.13 7.08 13.24
CA GLN A 176 -1.19 6.58 12.23
C GLN A 176 -1.90 6.12 10.96
N MET A 177 -3.06 5.46 11.09
CA MET A 177 -3.89 5.09 9.94
C MET A 177 -4.42 6.33 9.21
N LEU A 178 -4.98 7.30 9.94
CA LEU A 178 -5.45 8.56 9.35
C LEU A 178 -4.33 9.28 8.58
N MET A 179 -3.12 9.37 9.14
CA MET A 179 -1.97 9.96 8.45
C MET A 179 -1.61 9.20 7.18
N ALA A 180 -1.64 7.86 7.20
CA ALA A 180 -1.36 7.06 6.02
C ALA A 180 -2.40 7.30 4.90
N ILE A 181 -3.69 7.37 5.25
CA ILE A 181 -4.77 7.69 4.32
C ILE A 181 -4.57 9.09 3.70
N ARG A 182 -4.29 10.10 4.53
CA ARG A 182 -4.03 11.47 4.07
C ARG A 182 -2.84 11.55 3.13
N LEU A 183 -1.74 10.86 3.43
CA LEU A 183 -0.55 10.83 2.58
C LEU A 183 -0.76 10.06 1.28
N TRP A 184 -1.56 8.98 1.31
CA TRP A 184 -1.98 8.27 0.10
C TRP A 184 -2.83 9.16 -0.82
N ARG A 185 -3.81 9.89 -0.27
CA ARG A 185 -4.59 10.90 -1.01
C ARG A 185 -3.71 12.04 -1.54
N ALA A 186 -2.75 12.51 -0.73
CA ALA A 186 -1.81 13.55 -1.14
C ALA A 186 -0.98 13.11 -2.35
N LYS A 187 -0.50 11.85 -2.36
CA LYS A 187 0.21 11.26 -3.50
C LYS A 187 -0.65 11.30 -4.77
N ALA A 188 -1.93 10.99 -4.68
CA ALA A 188 -2.86 11.07 -5.81
C ALA A 188 -3.01 12.52 -6.31
N PHE A 189 -3.24 13.51 -5.43
CA PHE A 189 -3.37 14.90 -5.83
C PHE A 189 -2.07 15.48 -6.45
N LEU A 190 -0.92 15.14 -5.89
CA LEU A 190 0.39 15.53 -6.44
C LEU A 190 0.60 14.95 -7.83
N THR A 191 0.18 13.71 -8.07
CA THR A 191 0.24 13.05 -9.38
C THR A 191 -0.57 13.79 -10.43
N HIS A 192 -1.69 14.40 -10.03
CA HIS A 192 -2.54 15.23 -10.89
C HIS A 192 -2.11 16.70 -10.96
N GLY A 193 -0.92 17.06 -10.45
CA GLY A 193 -0.36 18.40 -10.60
C GLY A 193 -0.82 19.45 -9.57
N MET A 194 -1.59 19.07 -8.55
CA MET A 194 -2.03 20.03 -7.52
C MET A 194 -0.83 20.60 -6.72
N PRO A 195 -0.74 21.92 -6.48
CA PRO A 195 0.34 22.52 -5.70
C PRO A 195 0.41 21.97 -4.27
N ALA A 196 1.63 21.75 -3.75
CA ALA A 196 1.83 21.11 -2.44
C ALA A 196 1.14 21.83 -1.27
N ALA A 197 1.01 23.17 -1.32
CA ALA A 197 0.28 23.94 -0.32
C ALA A 197 -1.23 23.62 -0.33
N GLU A 198 -1.84 23.56 -1.51
CA GLU A 198 -3.25 23.18 -1.68
C GLU A 198 -3.48 21.73 -1.29
N VAL A 199 -2.56 20.83 -1.66
CA VAL A 199 -2.62 19.41 -1.27
C VAL A 199 -2.67 19.27 0.25
N ALA A 200 -1.86 20.03 1.00
CA ALA A 200 -1.84 19.96 2.46
C ALA A 200 -3.24 20.24 3.04
N ILE A 201 -3.90 21.30 2.57
CA ILE A 201 -5.26 21.68 2.98
C ILE A 201 -6.27 20.61 2.55
N ALA A 202 -6.20 20.16 1.29
CA ALA A 202 -7.12 19.19 0.71
C ALA A 202 -7.08 17.81 1.41
N VAL A 203 -5.98 17.48 2.09
CA VAL A 203 -5.86 16.25 2.88
C VAL A 203 -5.99 16.48 4.38
N GLY A 204 -6.35 17.69 4.83
CA GLY A 204 -6.58 17.99 6.25
C GLY A 204 -5.30 18.11 7.08
N LEU A 205 -4.17 18.47 6.46
CA LEU A 205 -2.94 18.83 7.16
C LEU A 205 -2.87 20.35 7.36
N THR A 206 -2.19 20.74 8.44
CA THR A 206 -2.12 22.13 8.89
C THR A 206 -1.50 23.08 7.87
N ASP A 207 -0.42 22.63 7.23
CA ASP A 207 0.34 23.44 6.28
C ASP A 207 1.23 22.56 5.39
N GLN A 208 1.84 23.20 4.39
CA GLN A 208 2.79 22.56 3.46
C GLN A 208 4.02 21.97 4.16
N SER A 209 4.49 22.58 5.25
CA SER A 209 5.66 22.10 6.00
C SER A 209 5.37 20.79 6.72
N HIS A 210 4.15 20.64 7.26
CA HIS A 210 3.65 19.39 7.82
C HIS A 210 3.53 18.31 6.74
N LEU A 211 2.91 18.63 5.59
CA LEU A 211 2.87 17.71 4.44
C LEU A 211 4.28 17.27 4.04
N THR A 212 5.22 18.20 3.90
CA THR A 212 6.59 17.89 3.44
C THR A 212 7.31 16.94 4.39
N ARG A 213 7.21 17.17 5.71
CA ARG A 213 7.81 16.28 6.72
C ARG A 213 7.19 14.89 6.69
N ALA A 214 5.87 14.82 6.76
CA ALA A 214 5.14 13.55 6.81
C ALA A 214 5.29 12.73 5.50
N PHE A 215 5.24 13.40 4.35
CA PHE A 215 5.40 12.78 3.04
C PHE A 215 6.83 12.28 2.82
N THR A 216 7.85 13.08 3.18
CA THR A 216 9.25 12.64 3.11
C THR A 216 9.52 11.47 4.03
N GLN A 217 8.99 11.50 5.26
CA GLN A 217 9.13 10.40 6.20
C GLN A 217 8.51 9.09 5.67
N ARG A 218 7.37 9.17 4.97
CA ARG A 218 6.68 7.97 4.45
C ARG A 218 7.22 7.48 3.11
N TYR A 219 7.58 8.38 2.19
CA TYR A 219 7.92 8.03 0.81
C TYR A 219 9.39 8.27 0.45
N GLY A 220 10.21 8.79 1.37
CA GLY A 220 11.65 9.01 1.18
C GLY A 220 12.00 10.19 0.26
N ILE A 221 11.02 10.91 -0.28
CA ILE A 221 11.21 12.06 -1.18
C ILE A 221 10.21 13.16 -0.86
N THR A 222 10.54 14.41 -1.21
CA THR A 222 9.65 15.55 -0.97
C THR A 222 8.46 15.56 -1.96
N PRO A 223 7.31 16.15 -1.60
CA PRO A 223 6.15 16.28 -2.49
C PRO A 223 6.47 16.87 -3.87
N VAL A 224 7.27 17.95 -3.89
CA VAL A 224 7.69 18.64 -5.12
C VAL A 224 8.56 17.75 -6.00
N ARG A 225 9.49 16.98 -5.39
CA ARG A 225 10.33 16.05 -6.14
C ARG A 225 9.50 14.91 -6.72
N TYR A 226 8.56 14.37 -5.95
CA TYR A 226 7.63 13.34 -6.42
C TYR A 226 6.81 13.83 -7.62
N GLN A 227 6.19 15.01 -7.51
CA GLN A 227 5.39 15.59 -8.58
C GLN A 227 6.19 15.77 -9.88
N LYS A 228 7.43 16.26 -9.79
CA LYS A 228 8.32 16.38 -10.95
C LYS A 228 8.69 15.03 -11.58
N GLN A 229 8.82 13.96 -10.79
CA GLN A 229 9.14 12.63 -11.32
C GLN A 229 7.95 12.02 -12.05
N VAL A 230 6.74 12.20 -11.53
CA VAL A 230 5.54 11.62 -12.13
C VAL A 230 5.08 12.40 -13.36
N ALA A 231 5.24 13.73 -13.39
CA ALA A 231 4.90 14.56 -14.55
C ALA A 231 5.86 14.41 -15.76
N ARG A 232 6.99 13.70 -15.59
CA ARG A 232 7.98 13.44 -16.65
C ARG A 232 7.73 12.15 -17.43
N ARG A 233 6.57 11.52 -17.23
CA ARG A 233 6.10 10.33 -17.96
C ARG A 233 4.77 10.65 -18.60
#